data_AF-A0A813GA96-F1
#
_entry.id   AF-A0A813GA96-F1
#
_cell.length_a   1.000
_cell.length_b   1.000
_cell.length_c   1.000
_cell.angle_alpha   90.00
_cell.angle_beta   90.00
_cell.angle_gamma   90.00
#
_symmetry.space_group_name_H-M   'P 1'
#
loop_
_entity.id
_entity.type
_entity.pdbx_description
1 polymer ?
#
loop_
_entity_poly.entity_id
_entity_poly.type
_entity_poly.pdbx_seq_one_letter_code
_entity_poly.pdbx_strand_id
1 'polypeptide(L)'
;MTRISRGEKNRRKLLRETVAPVLRRIFSFARDPEGLAALVAETLQETAVKRGTAIFKVGAPACSMFVVVTGTVELHARQAGAVGTLGPGSSFGEAALLSLVDVRPATLFAGDGCSVVEITYDGLFASLERSTMDQVHSAMERLADERGRQFVRGLPMSLLHGVGASEDDICARAVALEAQRLVF
;
A
#
# COMPACT_ATOMS: atom_id res chain seq x y z
N MET A 1 -31.62 -12.21 3.59
CA MET A 1 -30.59 -12.36 2.54
C MET A 1 -30.57 -11.10 1.68
N THR A 2 -29.65 -10.18 1.94
CA THR A 2 -29.54 -8.91 1.21
C THR A 2 -28.93 -9.16 -0.16
N ARG A 3 -29.68 -8.91 -1.25
CA ARG A 3 -29.16 -9.05 -2.62
C ARG A 3 -28.09 -7.99 -2.87
N ILE A 4 -26.83 -8.41 -2.98
CA ILE A 4 -25.71 -7.55 -3.38
C ILE A 4 -25.92 -7.09 -4.82
N SER A 5 -25.82 -5.79 -5.10
CA SER A 5 -25.98 -5.22 -6.44
C SER A 5 -24.87 -5.69 -7.39
N ARG A 6 -25.13 -5.66 -8.71
CA ARG A 6 -24.12 -6.02 -9.72
C ARG A 6 -22.87 -5.14 -9.62
N GLY A 7 -23.04 -3.85 -9.31
CA GLY A 7 -21.93 -2.91 -9.11
C GLY A 7 -21.06 -3.28 -7.91
N GLU A 8 -21.68 -3.63 -6.79
CA GLU A 8 -20.97 -4.03 -5.57
C GLU A 8 -20.22 -5.36 -5.75
N LYS A 9 -20.80 -6.32 -6.49
CA LYS A 9 -20.09 -7.57 -6.85
C LYS A 9 -18.86 -7.30 -7.71
N ASN A 10 -18.97 -6.41 -8.70
CA ASN A 10 -17.85 -6.05 -9.57
C ASN A 10 -16.75 -5.33 -8.79
N ARG A 11 -17.11 -4.40 -7.90
CA ARG A 11 -16.16 -3.68 -7.03
C ARG A 11 -15.38 -4.63 -6.13
N ARG A 12 -16.07 -5.54 -5.44
CA ARG A 12 -15.40 -6.54 -4.59
C ARG A 12 -14.45 -7.43 -5.39
N LYS A 13 -14.85 -7.87 -6.58
CA LYS A 13 -13.99 -8.64 -7.47
C LYS A 13 -12.74 -7.84 -7.85
N LEU A 14 -12.89 -6.58 -8.25
CA LEU A 14 -11.76 -5.71 -8.61
C LEU A 14 -10.79 -5.52 -7.43
N LEU A 15 -11.31 -5.27 -6.23
CA LEU A 15 -10.50 -5.12 -5.03
C LEU A 15 -9.77 -6.41 -4.66
N ARG A 16 -10.45 -7.55 -4.76
CA ARG A 16 -9.82 -8.85 -4.54
C ARG A 16 -8.68 -9.09 -5.53
N GLU A 17 -8.88 -8.80 -6.81
CA GLU A 17 -7.86 -9.02 -7.84
C GLU A 17 -6.67 -8.05 -7.73
N THR A 18 -6.91 -6.82 -7.30
CA THR A 18 -5.89 -5.76 -7.30
C THR A 18 -5.20 -5.58 -5.95
N VAL A 19 -5.94 -5.68 -4.85
CA VAL A 19 -5.47 -5.34 -3.50
C VAL A 19 -5.03 -6.59 -2.73
N ALA A 20 -5.69 -7.74 -2.91
CA ALA A 20 -5.31 -8.96 -2.18
C ALA A 20 -3.86 -9.40 -2.44
N PRO A 21 -3.30 -9.32 -3.68
CA PRO A 21 -1.89 -9.65 -3.90
C PRO A 21 -0.92 -8.78 -3.07
N VAL A 22 -1.27 -7.52 -2.83
CA VAL A 22 -0.50 -6.60 -1.98
C VAL A 22 -0.66 -7.00 -0.51
N LEU A 23 -1.89 -7.16 -0.04
CA LEU A 23 -2.18 -7.53 1.36
C LEU A 23 -1.57 -8.88 1.74
N ARG A 24 -1.48 -9.83 0.81
CA ARG A 24 -0.83 -11.12 1.03
C ARG A 24 0.64 -10.97 1.44
N ARG A 25 1.33 -9.94 0.94
CA ARG A 25 2.72 -9.64 1.32
C ARG A 25 2.78 -9.04 2.73
N ILE A 26 1.82 -8.19 3.07
CA ILE A 26 1.67 -7.65 4.43
C ILE A 26 1.36 -8.77 5.43
N PHE A 27 0.56 -9.75 5.03
CA PHE A 27 0.22 -10.90 5.85
C PHE A 27 1.17 -12.10 5.66
N SER A 28 2.38 -11.91 5.13
CA SER A 28 3.29 -13.02 4.78
C SER A 28 3.64 -13.96 5.95
N PHE A 29 3.61 -13.44 7.18
CA PHE A 29 3.86 -14.20 8.42
C PHE A 29 2.58 -14.76 9.07
N ALA A 30 1.41 -14.51 8.50
CA ALA A 30 0.15 -15.06 8.98
C ALA A 30 -0.01 -16.54 8.58
N ARG A 31 -0.91 -17.25 9.27
CA ARG A 31 -1.17 -18.67 9.02
C ARG A 31 -1.85 -18.93 7.67
N ASP A 32 -2.74 -18.03 7.26
CA ASP A 32 -3.43 -18.06 5.97
C ASP A 32 -3.38 -16.67 5.30
N PRO A 33 -2.22 -16.30 4.70
CA PRO A 33 -2.05 -14.98 4.08
C PRO A 33 -3.03 -14.74 2.92
N GLU A 34 -3.38 -15.79 2.18
CA GLU A 34 -4.24 -15.70 0.99
C GLU A 34 -5.70 -15.44 1.39
N GLY A 35 -6.23 -16.22 2.33
CA GLY A 35 -7.59 -16.04 2.83
C GLY A 35 -7.79 -14.70 3.53
N LEU A 36 -6.82 -14.28 4.35
CA LEU A 36 -6.85 -12.98 5.03
C LEU A 36 -6.79 -11.81 4.05
N ALA A 37 -5.88 -11.87 3.07
CA ALA A 37 -5.76 -10.82 2.07
C ALA A 37 -7.06 -10.66 1.27
N ALA A 38 -7.66 -11.77 0.83
CA ALA A 38 -8.94 -11.73 0.12
C ALA A 38 -10.07 -11.15 0.98
N LEU A 39 -10.17 -11.60 2.24
CA LEU A 39 -11.18 -11.13 3.18
C LEU A 39 -11.09 -9.62 3.41
N VAL A 40 -9.89 -9.13 3.75
CA VAL A 40 -9.66 -7.70 4.02
C VAL A 40 -9.87 -6.88 2.74
N ALA A 41 -9.34 -7.32 1.59
CA ALA A 41 -9.50 -6.62 0.32
C ALA A 41 -10.96 -6.34 -0.04
N GLU A 42 -11.85 -7.32 0.15
CA GLU A 42 -13.28 -7.19 -0.17
C GLU A 42 -14.04 -6.19 0.74
N THR A 43 -13.46 -5.85 1.89
CA THR A 43 -14.08 -4.94 2.87
C THR A 43 -13.66 -3.49 2.69
N LEU A 44 -12.56 -3.25 1.98
CA LEU A 44 -12.02 -1.92 1.73
C LEU A 44 -12.96 -1.09 0.85
N GLN A 45 -12.85 0.23 1.01
CA GLN A 45 -13.60 1.21 0.24
C GLN A 45 -12.68 1.90 -0.75
N GLU A 46 -13.00 1.72 -2.03
CA GLU A 46 -12.31 2.40 -3.13
C GLU A 46 -12.74 3.87 -3.19
N THR A 47 -11.77 4.77 -3.33
CA THR A 47 -11.99 6.20 -3.49
C THR A 47 -11.46 6.66 -4.84
N ALA A 48 -12.35 7.21 -5.67
CA ALA A 48 -11.95 7.85 -6.93
C ALA A 48 -11.35 9.24 -6.65
N VAL A 49 -10.23 9.54 -7.29
CA VAL A 49 -9.47 10.77 -7.07
C VAL A 49 -9.29 11.50 -8.40
N LYS A 50 -9.59 12.81 -8.41
CA LYS A 50 -9.45 13.64 -9.63
C LYS A 50 -7.98 13.80 -9.99
N ARG A 51 -7.66 13.69 -11.28
CA ARG A 51 -6.33 13.96 -11.85
C ARG A 51 -5.73 15.26 -11.30
N GLY A 52 -4.46 15.24 -10.93
CA GLY A 52 -3.71 16.36 -10.37
C GLY A 52 -3.95 16.60 -8.88
N THR A 53 -4.88 15.89 -8.25
CA THR A 53 -5.11 15.99 -6.80
C THR A 53 -4.00 15.26 -6.06
N ALA A 54 -3.41 15.90 -5.05
CA ALA A 54 -2.51 15.22 -4.12
C ALA A 54 -3.32 14.28 -3.21
N ILE A 55 -3.05 12.99 -3.29
CA ILE A 55 -3.60 11.96 -2.38
C ILE A 55 -3.01 12.16 -0.99
N PHE A 56 -1.69 12.40 -0.92
CA PHE A 56 -1.02 12.90 0.28
C PHE A 56 0.17 13.77 -0.11
N LYS A 57 0.62 14.62 0.81
CA LYS A 57 1.76 15.52 0.62
C LYS A 57 2.95 15.10 1.47
N VAL A 58 4.14 15.33 0.94
CA VAL A 58 5.40 15.15 1.68
C VAL A 58 5.36 15.92 3.01
N GLY A 59 5.81 15.29 4.08
CA GLY A 59 5.82 15.85 5.44
C GLY A 59 4.47 15.79 6.17
N ALA A 60 3.37 15.38 5.53
CA ALA A 60 2.12 15.12 6.23
C ALA A 60 2.27 13.89 7.16
N PRO A 61 1.53 13.83 8.28
CA PRO A 61 1.49 12.63 9.14
C PRO A 61 1.16 11.37 8.34
N ALA A 62 1.78 10.25 8.70
CA ALA A 62 1.61 8.98 7.99
C ALA A 62 1.37 7.83 8.98
N CYS A 63 0.18 7.22 8.90
CA CYS A 63 -0.22 6.05 9.70
C CYS A 63 -1.00 5.00 8.86
N SER A 64 -0.91 5.10 7.55
CA SER A 64 -1.67 4.30 6.59
C SER A 64 -0.86 4.06 5.32
N MET A 65 -1.20 2.99 4.61
CA MET A 65 -0.72 2.72 3.25
C MET A 65 -1.83 2.94 2.22
N PHE A 66 -1.45 3.10 0.95
CA PHE A 66 -2.35 3.21 -0.17
C PHE A 66 -2.05 2.13 -1.21
N VAL A 67 -3.09 1.66 -1.90
CA VAL A 67 -2.97 0.80 -3.08
C VAL A 67 -3.73 1.43 -4.23
N VAL A 68 -3.10 1.49 -5.41
CA VAL A 68 -3.73 1.95 -6.65
C VAL A 68 -4.65 0.85 -7.17
N VAL A 69 -5.94 1.15 -7.30
CA VAL A 69 -6.95 0.19 -7.79
C VAL A 69 -7.16 0.37 -9.29
N THR A 70 -7.32 1.60 -9.76
CA THR A 70 -7.41 1.92 -11.20
C THR A 70 -6.63 3.17 -11.54
N GLY A 71 -6.37 3.36 -12.84
CA GLY A 71 -5.67 4.54 -13.35
C GLY A 71 -4.19 4.57 -12.97
N THR A 72 -3.65 5.77 -12.84
CA THR A 72 -2.25 5.99 -12.49
C THR A 72 -2.07 6.96 -11.33
N VAL A 73 -0.89 6.94 -10.73
CA VAL A 73 -0.43 7.93 -9.76
C VAL A 73 0.99 8.35 -10.08
N GLU A 74 1.31 9.61 -9.80
CA GLU A 74 2.65 10.17 -9.96
C GLU A 74 3.25 10.46 -8.59
N LEU A 75 4.44 9.92 -8.34
CA LEU A 75 5.14 10.12 -7.09
C LEU A 75 6.19 11.22 -7.25
N HIS A 76 6.18 12.18 -6.33
CA HIS A 76 7.06 13.34 -6.35
C HIS A 76 7.92 13.37 -5.09
N ALA A 77 9.23 13.21 -5.23
CA ALA A 77 10.17 13.40 -4.14
C ALA A 77 10.38 14.89 -3.85
N ARG A 78 10.69 15.23 -2.59
CA ARG A 78 10.81 16.62 -2.13
C ARG A 78 11.78 17.46 -2.98
N GLN A 79 12.89 16.89 -3.41
CA GLN A 79 13.96 17.62 -4.10
C GLN A 79 14.06 17.32 -5.60
N ALA A 80 13.62 16.14 -6.05
CA ALA A 80 13.80 15.68 -7.43
C ALA A 80 12.57 15.88 -8.34
N GLY A 81 11.43 16.34 -7.80
CA GLY A 81 10.19 16.41 -8.56
C GLY A 81 9.60 15.03 -8.83
N ALA A 82 8.99 14.81 -10.00
CA ALA A 82 8.40 13.52 -10.37
C ALA A 82 9.48 12.43 -10.49
N VAL A 83 9.37 11.39 -9.66
CA VAL A 83 10.32 10.27 -9.60
C VAL A 83 9.78 8.99 -10.22
N GLY A 84 8.47 8.93 -10.51
CA GLY A 84 7.89 7.81 -11.23
C GLY A 84 6.37 7.83 -11.28
N THR A 85 5.83 7.02 -12.21
CA THR A 85 4.40 6.79 -12.37
C THR A 85 4.09 5.32 -12.08
N LEU A 86 3.12 5.07 -11.21
CA LEU A 86 2.66 3.73 -10.87
C LEU A 86 1.20 3.51 -11.31
N GLY A 87 0.86 2.24 -11.53
CA GLY A 87 -0.46 1.81 -11.98
C GLY A 87 -1.11 0.83 -10.98
N PRO A 88 -2.20 0.16 -11.39
CA PRO A 88 -2.96 -0.74 -10.54
C PRO A 88 -2.09 -1.82 -9.87
N GLY A 89 -2.42 -2.14 -8.62
CA GLY A 89 -1.69 -3.11 -7.79
C GLY A 89 -0.40 -2.57 -7.18
N SER A 90 -0.02 -1.33 -7.48
CA SER A 90 1.11 -0.69 -6.81
C SER A 90 0.70 -0.13 -5.45
N SER A 91 1.59 -0.21 -4.46
CA SER A 91 1.33 0.28 -3.10
C SER A 91 2.39 1.25 -2.59
N PHE A 92 2.01 2.07 -1.61
CA PHE A 92 2.88 3.06 -0.96
C PHE A 92 2.54 3.23 0.51
N GLY A 93 3.54 3.51 1.34
CA GLY A 93 3.35 3.82 2.75
C GLY A 93 3.29 2.57 3.64
N GLU A 94 3.93 1.48 3.22
CA GLU A 94 4.09 0.29 4.07
C GLU A 94 4.87 0.62 5.34
N ALA A 95 5.93 1.44 5.26
CA ALA A 95 6.63 1.88 6.47
C ALA A 95 5.73 2.68 7.40
N ALA A 96 4.86 3.51 6.86
CA ALA A 96 3.92 4.30 7.66
C ALA A 96 2.88 3.40 8.35
N LEU A 97 2.39 2.38 7.64
CA LEU A 97 1.51 1.36 8.24
C LEU A 97 2.20 0.59 9.36
N LEU A 98 3.50 0.30 9.21
CA LEU A 98 4.33 -0.43 10.18
C LEU A 98 4.98 0.48 11.24
N SER A 99 4.60 1.76 11.31
CA SER A 99 5.17 2.74 12.25
C SER A 99 6.69 2.87 12.19
N LEU A 100 7.30 2.64 11.02
CA LEU A 100 8.72 2.85 10.77
C LEU A 100 9.04 4.30 10.35
N VAL A 101 8.02 5.03 9.89
CA VAL A 101 8.08 6.47 9.59
C VAL A 101 6.79 7.15 10.02
N ASP A 102 6.91 8.37 10.54
CA ASP A 102 5.76 9.11 11.06
C ASP A 102 5.25 10.19 10.08
N VAL A 103 5.97 10.42 8.97
CA VAL A 103 5.65 11.41 7.94
C VAL A 103 5.83 10.87 6.53
N ARG A 104 5.05 11.40 5.59
CA ARG A 104 5.13 11.01 4.16
C ARG A 104 6.48 11.46 3.56
N PRO A 105 7.29 10.55 2.99
CA PRO A 105 8.60 10.89 2.43
C PRO A 105 8.51 11.58 1.05
N ALA A 106 7.34 11.48 0.40
CA ALA A 106 7.07 12.01 -0.93
C ALA A 106 5.62 12.51 -1.02
N THR A 107 5.29 13.20 -2.09
CA THR A 107 3.91 13.58 -2.44
C THR A 107 3.39 12.62 -3.51
N LEU A 108 2.17 12.12 -3.36
CA LEU A 108 1.53 11.25 -4.34
C LEU A 108 0.38 12.01 -5.01
N PHE A 109 0.44 12.17 -6.33
CA PHE A 109 -0.58 12.80 -7.13
C PHE A 109 -1.39 11.77 -7.90
N ALA A 110 -2.70 11.99 -7.99
CA ALA A 110 -3.57 11.19 -8.84
C ALA A 110 -3.35 11.52 -10.32
N GLY A 111 -3.18 10.49 -11.14
CA GLY A 111 -3.16 10.56 -12.59
C GLY A 111 -4.54 10.37 -13.20
N ASP A 112 -4.58 9.88 -14.44
CA ASP A 112 -5.83 9.70 -15.18
C ASP A 112 -6.61 8.48 -14.67
N GLY A 113 -7.93 8.66 -14.49
CA GLY A 113 -8.83 7.58 -14.05
C GLY A 113 -8.45 6.96 -12.70
N CYS A 114 -7.80 7.73 -11.82
CA CYS A 114 -7.23 7.21 -10.59
C CYS A 114 -8.29 6.83 -9.54
N SER A 115 -8.16 5.63 -9.00
CA SER A 115 -8.79 5.26 -7.74
C SER A 115 -7.82 4.52 -6.84
N VAL A 116 -7.98 4.72 -5.53
CA VAL A 116 -7.12 4.12 -4.51
C VAL A 116 -7.95 3.52 -3.38
N VAL A 117 -7.36 2.60 -2.64
CA VAL A 117 -7.79 2.25 -1.29
C VAL A 117 -6.76 2.75 -0.30
N GLU A 118 -7.22 3.34 0.80
CA GLU A 118 -6.41 3.61 1.98
C GLU A 118 -6.59 2.46 2.97
N ILE A 119 -5.49 1.99 3.53
CA ILE A 119 -5.46 0.90 4.51
C ILE A 119 -4.75 1.43 5.74
N THR A 120 -5.49 1.55 6.84
CA THR A 120 -4.96 1.86 8.16
C THR A 120 -4.64 0.58 8.91
N TYR A 121 -3.85 0.67 9.99
CA TYR A 121 -3.59 -0.47 10.86
C TYR A 121 -4.91 -1.08 11.34
N ASP A 122 -5.79 -0.28 11.96
CA ASP A 122 -7.11 -0.72 12.43
C ASP A 122 -7.99 -1.29 11.30
N GLY A 123 -7.88 -0.74 10.10
CA GLY A 123 -8.61 -1.18 8.92
C GLY A 123 -8.28 -2.63 8.51
N LEU A 124 -7.07 -3.12 8.79
CA LEU A 124 -6.71 -4.52 8.56
C LEU A 124 -7.51 -5.47 9.45
N PHE A 125 -7.92 -5.01 10.64
CA PHE A 125 -8.58 -5.84 11.66
C PHE A 125 -10.09 -5.68 11.69
N ALA A 126 -10.63 -4.63 11.06
CA ALA A 126 -12.04 -4.24 11.18
C ALA A 126 -13.05 -5.35 10.87
N SER A 127 -12.68 -6.33 10.03
CA SER A 127 -13.56 -7.43 9.61
C SER A 127 -13.12 -8.81 10.14
N LEU A 128 -12.14 -8.85 11.05
CA LEU A 128 -11.56 -10.09 11.56
C LEU A 128 -12.22 -10.50 12.89
N GLU A 129 -12.26 -11.80 13.16
CA GLU A 129 -12.60 -12.32 14.48
C GLU A 129 -11.40 -12.21 15.44
N ARG A 130 -11.66 -12.17 16.76
CA ARG A 130 -10.62 -11.96 17.78
C ARG A 130 -9.43 -12.92 17.69
N SER A 131 -9.68 -14.22 17.50
CA SER A 131 -8.61 -15.23 17.37
C SER A 131 -7.73 -15.03 16.15
N THR A 132 -8.29 -14.41 15.11
CA THR A 132 -7.58 -14.08 13.87
C THR A 132 -6.81 -12.77 14.04
N MET A 133 -7.38 -11.79 14.75
CA MET A 133 -6.69 -10.54 15.09
C MET A 133 -5.38 -10.78 15.81
N ASP A 134 -5.35 -11.65 16.84
CA ASP A 134 -4.13 -11.94 17.60
C ASP A 134 -3.02 -12.54 16.72
N GLN A 135 -3.39 -13.41 15.78
CA GLN A 135 -2.46 -14.00 14.81
C GLN A 135 -1.94 -12.95 13.83
N VAL A 136 -2.81 -12.05 13.36
CA VAL A 136 -2.43 -10.97 12.44
C VAL A 136 -1.57 -9.93 13.15
N HIS A 137 -1.85 -9.54 14.39
CA HIS A 137 -0.95 -8.68 15.19
C HIS A 137 0.45 -9.29 15.28
N SER A 138 0.54 -10.57 15.67
CA SER A 138 1.82 -11.28 15.75
C SER A 138 2.54 -11.40 14.40
N ALA A 139 1.80 -11.45 13.29
CA ALA A 139 2.38 -11.44 11.95
C ALA A 139 2.89 -10.05 11.56
N MET A 140 2.13 -9.00 11.89
CA MET A 140 2.48 -7.61 11.65
C MET A 140 3.71 -7.17 12.45
N GLU A 141 3.82 -7.59 13.71
CA GLU A 141 5.03 -7.35 14.53
C GLU A 141 6.28 -7.97 13.88
N ARG A 142 6.18 -9.21 13.40
CA ARG A 142 7.29 -9.88 12.70
C ARG A 142 7.65 -9.20 11.39
N LEU A 143 6.65 -8.70 10.65
CA LEU A 143 6.90 -7.92 9.44
C LEU A 143 7.58 -6.60 9.77
N ALA A 144 7.11 -5.87 10.79
CA ALA A 144 7.71 -4.62 11.24
C ALA A 144 9.17 -4.83 11.67
N ASP A 145 9.47 -5.90 12.41
CA ASP A 145 10.83 -6.28 12.78
C ASP A 145 11.73 -6.55 11.56
N GLU A 146 11.22 -7.29 10.57
CA GLU A 146 11.96 -7.58 9.34
C GLU A 146 12.21 -6.31 8.52
N ARG A 147 11.18 -5.49 8.33
CA ARG A 147 11.27 -4.23 7.59
C ARG A 147 12.14 -3.20 8.31
N GLY A 148 12.07 -3.12 9.63
CA GLY A 148 12.94 -2.28 10.45
C GLY A 148 14.41 -2.63 10.25
N ARG A 149 14.76 -3.92 10.20
CA ARG A 149 16.14 -4.36 9.90
C ARG A 149 16.60 -3.95 8.50
N GLN A 150 15.73 -4.03 7.49
CA GLN A 150 16.04 -3.57 6.13
C GLN A 150 16.20 -2.04 6.08
N PHE A 151 15.29 -1.32 6.74
CA PHE A 151 15.27 0.14 6.80
C PHE A 151 16.55 0.72 7.44
N VAL A 152 16.95 0.20 8.61
CA VAL A 152 18.19 0.62 9.30
C VAL A 152 19.44 0.36 8.46
N ARG A 153 19.43 -0.71 7.65
CA ARG A 153 20.53 -1.05 6.73
C ARG A 153 20.43 -0.34 5.37
N GLY A 154 19.36 0.42 5.15
CA GLY A 154 19.08 1.09 3.89
C GLY A 154 18.90 0.15 2.70
N LEU A 155 18.46 -1.09 2.94
CA LEU A 155 18.17 -2.11 1.93
C LEU A 155 16.74 -1.96 1.43
N PRO A 156 16.46 -2.08 0.11
CA PRO A 156 15.11 -1.97 -0.42
C PRO A 156 14.13 -2.93 0.30
N MET A 157 13.00 -2.40 0.76
CA MET A 157 11.90 -3.19 1.34
C MET A 157 11.03 -3.80 0.23
N SER A 158 11.30 -3.44 -1.02
CA SER A 158 10.75 -4.08 -2.20
C SER A 158 11.72 -4.11 -3.38
N LEU A 159 11.56 -5.12 -4.24
CA LEU A 159 12.23 -5.22 -5.53
C LEU A 159 11.55 -4.25 -6.53
N LEU A 160 11.90 -2.96 -6.51
CA LEU A 160 11.58 -2.08 -7.63
C LEU A 160 12.56 -2.29 -8.77
N HIS A 161 12.25 -3.23 -9.65
CA HIS A 161 12.82 -3.21 -10.99
C HIS A 161 12.13 -2.09 -11.80
N GLY A 162 12.90 -1.13 -12.31
CA GLY A 162 12.44 -0.17 -13.33
C GLY A 162 11.90 1.18 -12.83
N VAL A 163 12.23 1.62 -11.62
CA VAL A 163 12.14 3.05 -11.26
C VAL A 163 13.55 3.62 -11.47
N GLY A 164 13.71 4.57 -12.40
CA GLY A 164 14.98 5.21 -12.75
C GLY A 164 15.51 6.16 -11.66
N ALA A 165 15.36 5.78 -10.40
CA ALA A 165 15.87 6.46 -9.23
C ALA A 165 17.38 6.21 -9.10
N SER A 166 18.16 7.27 -8.88
CA SER A 166 19.59 7.14 -8.55
C SER A 166 19.77 6.41 -7.21
N GLU A 167 20.72 5.48 -7.15
CA GLU A 167 21.10 4.76 -5.93
C GLU A 167 21.66 5.68 -4.82
N ASP A 168 22.04 6.91 -5.15
CA ASP A 168 22.60 7.89 -4.20
C ASP A 168 21.56 8.83 -3.59
N ASP A 169 20.33 8.86 -4.13
CA ASP A 169 19.27 9.73 -3.63
C ASP A 169 18.53 9.03 -2.47
N ILE A 170 18.77 9.49 -1.24
CA ILE A 170 18.12 8.98 -0.02
C ILE A 170 16.59 9.03 -0.13
N CYS A 171 16.03 10.05 -0.79
CA CYS A 171 14.59 10.14 -1.03
C CYS A 171 14.14 9.16 -2.10
N ALA A 172 14.93 8.94 -3.15
CA ALA A 172 14.63 7.94 -4.17
C ALA A 172 14.78 6.50 -3.63
N ARG A 173 15.70 6.28 -2.69
CA ARG A 173 15.81 5.06 -1.88
C ARG A 173 14.64 4.92 -0.92
N ALA A 174 14.21 5.96 -0.22
CA ALA A 174 13.01 5.95 0.62
C ALA A 174 11.74 5.66 -0.20
N VAL A 175 11.66 6.24 -1.39
CA VAL A 175 10.62 5.93 -2.38
C VAL A 175 10.75 4.49 -2.87
N ALA A 176 11.96 3.98 -3.12
CA ALA A 176 12.20 2.62 -3.57
C ALA A 176 11.97 1.57 -2.47
N LEU A 177 12.17 1.97 -1.22
CA LEU A 177 11.80 1.28 0.00
C LEU A 177 10.26 1.18 0.06
N GLU A 178 9.52 2.26 -0.23
CA GLU A 178 8.06 2.29 -0.07
C GLU A 178 7.22 1.78 -1.24
N ALA A 179 7.68 1.93 -2.48
CA ALA A 179 6.87 1.65 -3.65
C ALA A 179 7.00 0.17 -4.04
N GLN A 180 5.96 -0.64 -3.90
CA GLN A 180 5.97 -2.01 -4.42
C GLN A 180 5.36 -2.05 -5.83
N ARG A 181 6.11 -2.53 -6.82
CA ARG A 181 5.55 -2.91 -8.14
C ARG A 181 5.23 -4.41 -8.16
N LEU A 182 4.03 -4.73 -8.61
CA LEU A 182 3.68 -6.07 -9.08
C LEU A 182 3.93 -6.09 -10.59
N VAL A 183 4.92 -6.87 -11.03
CA VAL A 183 5.08 -7.22 -12.45
C VAL A 183 4.36 -8.56 -12.61
N PHE A 184 3.31 -8.58 -13.43
CA PHE A 184 2.62 -9.80 -13.83
C PHE A 184 3.28 -10.41 -15.07
#